data_AF-A0A920UG72-F1
#
_entry.id   AF-A0A920UG72-F1
#
_cell.length_a   1.000
_cell.length_b   1.000
_cell.length_c   1.000
_cell.angle_alpha   90.00
_cell.angle_beta   90.00
_cell.angle_gamma   90.00
#
_symmetry.space_group_name_H-M   'P 1'
#
loop_
_entity.id
_entity.type
_entity.pdbx_description
1 polymer ?
#
loop_
_entity_poly.entity_id
_entity_poly.type
_entity_poly.pdbx_seq_one_letter_code
_entity_poly.pdbx_strand_id
1 'polypeptide(L)'
;MQFVPGPDFPTGGTIIGKSGIYEAYSPGRGIIRIRAKTHFEQTNDGKDLIIVTELPFMVNKAVLLEKIADLVRQKKMEGIADLRDESDRKGMRIYIQLKRGENPEVVLSNLYKHTSLQSSFGIIMLAIVDRQPKVLAFSTIAGVFPATPN
;
A
#
# COMPACT_ATOMS: atom_id res chain seq x y z
N MET A 1 6.62 -21.61 -2.07
CA MET A 1 5.60 -20.57 -2.33
C MET A 1 4.61 -20.93 -3.44
N GLN A 2 4.47 -22.20 -3.85
CA GLN A 2 3.45 -22.58 -4.83
C GLN A 2 2.02 -22.56 -4.25
N PHE A 3 1.88 -22.87 -2.96
CA PHE A 3 0.57 -22.92 -2.29
C PHE A 3 0.19 -21.60 -1.59
N VAL A 4 1.18 -20.91 -1.00
CA VAL A 4 0.99 -19.60 -0.35
C VAL A 4 1.97 -18.61 -0.99
N PRO A 5 1.52 -17.79 -1.95
CA PRO A 5 2.36 -16.87 -2.71
C PRO A 5 2.63 -15.55 -1.98
N GLY A 6 1.85 -15.20 -0.97
CA GLY A 6 2.03 -13.98 -0.19
C GLY A 6 0.83 -13.64 0.69
N PRO A 7 0.93 -12.57 1.50
CA PRO A 7 -0.18 -12.02 2.26
C PRO A 7 -1.29 -11.48 1.34
N ASP A 8 -2.54 -11.64 1.76
CA ASP A 8 -3.72 -11.05 1.10
C ASP A 8 -4.27 -9.93 2.00
N PHE A 9 -4.26 -8.70 1.50
CA PHE A 9 -4.67 -7.53 2.28
C PHE A 9 -6.12 -7.16 2.00
N PRO A 10 -6.97 -6.95 3.03
CA PRO A 10 -8.40 -6.71 2.84
C PRO A 10 -8.69 -5.37 2.14
N THR A 11 -7.74 -4.43 2.18
CA THR A 11 -7.84 -3.12 1.51
C THR A 11 -7.34 -3.16 0.06
N GLY A 12 -6.88 -4.32 -0.42
CA GLY A 12 -6.24 -4.48 -1.72
C GLY A 12 -4.85 -3.88 -1.78
N GLY A 13 -4.54 -3.26 -2.93
CA GLY A 13 -3.22 -2.74 -3.23
C GLY A 13 -2.27 -3.79 -3.78
N THR A 14 -1.11 -3.32 -4.24
CA THR A 14 -0.13 -4.15 -4.97
C THR A 14 1.12 -4.33 -4.13
N ILE A 15 1.46 -5.58 -3.79
CA ILE A 15 2.75 -5.90 -3.17
C ILE A 15 3.86 -5.77 -4.21
N ILE A 16 4.88 -4.98 -3.89
CA ILE A 16 6.03 -4.72 -4.76
C ILE A 16 7.17 -5.66 -4.39
N GLY A 17 7.49 -6.56 -5.32
CA GLY A 17 8.57 -7.52 -5.17
C GLY A 17 8.18 -8.73 -4.31
N LYS A 18 8.91 -9.83 -4.50
CA LYS A 18 8.67 -11.09 -3.76
C LYS A 18 9.69 -11.33 -2.65
N SER A 19 10.86 -10.69 -2.71
CA SER A 19 11.97 -10.91 -1.76
C SER A 19 11.55 -10.73 -0.30
N GLY A 20 10.82 -9.65 0.00
CA GLY A 20 10.32 -9.39 1.36
C GLY A 20 9.35 -10.46 1.88
N ILE A 21 8.65 -11.16 0.98
CA ILE A 21 7.77 -12.29 1.34
C ILE A 21 8.62 -13.51 1.71
N TYR A 22 9.67 -13.81 0.94
CA TYR A 22 10.60 -14.90 1.26
C TYR A 22 11.31 -14.67 2.59
N GLU A 23 11.77 -13.44 2.83
CA GLU A 23 12.35 -13.04 4.12
C GLU A 23 11.33 -13.17 5.25
N ALA A 24 10.09 -12.73 5.05
CA ALA A 24 9.05 -12.91 6.05
C ALA A 24 8.79 -14.39 6.38
N TYR A 25 8.84 -15.28 5.39
CA TYR A 25 8.48 -16.69 5.57
C TYR A 25 9.60 -17.56 6.14
N SER A 26 10.87 -17.18 5.94
CA SER A 26 12.02 -17.99 6.38
C SER A 26 12.37 -17.72 7.86
N PRO A 27 12.95 -16.57 8.26
CA PRO A 27 13.17 -16.23 9.68
C PRO A 27 11.90 -15.82 10.45
N GLY A 28 10.73 -15.72 9.80
CA GLY A 28 9.52 -15.20 10.44
C GLY A 28 9.49 -13.67 10.58
N ARG A 29 10.41 -12.96 9.91
CA ARG A 29 10.51 -11.50 9.92
C ARG A 29 10.87 -10.99 8.54
N GLY A 30 10.16 -9.99 8.05
CA GLY A 30 10.45 -9.39 6.75
C GLY A 30 9.73 -8.07 6.57
N ILE A 31 10.16 -7.29 5.58
CA ILE A 31 9.50 -6.04 5.21
C ILE A 31 9.04 -6.16 3.77
N ILE A 32 7.75 -5.92 3.55
CA ILE A 32 7.18 -5.84 2.21
C ILE A 32 6.73 -4.41 1.92
N ARG A 33 6.75 -4.02 0.64
CA ARG A 33 6.24 -2.74 0.19
C ARG A 33 4.88 -2.94 -0.46
N ILE A 34 3.91 -2.14 -0.07
CA ILE A 34 2.54 -2.16 -0.61
C ILE A 34 2.30 -0.82 -1.27
N ARG A 35 1.75 -0.85 -2.49
CA ARG A 35 1.44 0.32 -3.30
C ARG A 35 -0.05 0.43 -3.54
N ALA A 36 -0.55 1.65 -3.56
CA ALA A 36 -1.90 1.98 -3.98
C ALA A 36 -2.14 1.53 -5.43
N LYS A 37 -3.38 1.17 -5.76
CA LYS A 37 -3.75 0.89 -7.14
C LYS A 37 -4.19 2.19 -7.81
N THR A 38 -3.53 2.51 -8.91
CA THR A 38 -3.73 3.77 -9.62
C THR A 38 -3.83 3.54 -11.11
N HIS A 39 -4.60 4.37 -11.79
CA HIS A 39 -4.62 4.46 -13.24
C HIS A 39 -4.67 5.92 -13.68
N PHE A 40 -4.36 6.17 -14.94
CA PHE A 40 -4.40 7.50 -15.52
C PHE A 40 -5.70 7.71 -16.28
N GLU A 41 -6.29 8.89 -16.13
CA GLU A 41 -7.43 9.36 -16.89
C GLU A 41 -7.10 10.73 -17.50
N GLN A 42 -7.91 11.20 -18.44
CA GLN A 42 -7.77 12.54 -19.00
C GLN A 42 -9.12 13.26 -18.91
N THR A 43 -9.10 14.53 -18.50
CA THR A 43 -10.28 15.39 -18.53
C THR A 43 -10.65 15.76 -19.97
N ASN A 44 -11.90 16.19 -20.16
CA ASN A 44 -12.37 16.75 -21.44
C ASN A 44 -11.53 17.95 -21.92
N ASP A 45 -10.92 18.69 -20.98
CA ASP A 45 -10.05 19.82 -21.27
C ASP A 45 -8.60 19.41 -21.58
N GLY A 46 -8.31 18.11 -21.69
CA GLY A 46 -7.01 17.55 -22.03
C GLY A 46 -6.00 17.51 -20.86
N LYS A 47 -6.43 17.81 -19.63
CA LYS A 47 -5.56 17.68 -18.43
C LYS A 47 -5.50 16.24 -17.95
N ASP A 48 -4.29 15.80 -17.60
CA ASP A 48 -4.03 14.46 -17.07
C ASP A 48 -4.47 14.33 -15.61
N LEU A 49 -4.94 13.13 -15.28
CA LEU A 49 -5.45 12.75 -13.97
C LEU A 49 -4.77 11.48 -13.48
N ILE A 50 -4.51 11.45 -12.18
CA ILE A 50 -4.13 10.24 -11.46
C ILE A 50 -5.32 9.86 -10.58
N ILE A 51 -5.90 8.69 -10.85
CA ILE A 51 -7.01 8.16 -10.08
C ILE A 51 -6.52 7.02 -9.20
N VAL A 52 -6.79 7.14 -7.90
CA VAL A 52 -6.47 6.08 -6.92
C VAL A 52 -7.74 5.34 -6.56
N THR A 53 -7.73 4.02 -6.74
CA THR A 53 -8.89 3.14 -6.51
C THR A 53 -8.74 2.26 -5.28
N GLU A 54 -7.51 1.94 -4.88
CA GLU A 54 -7.20 1.13 -3.70
C GLU A 54 -6.00 1.72 -2.96
N LEU A 55 -5.98 1.61 -1.63
CA LEU A 55 -4.91 2.14 -0.77
C LEU A 55 -4.19 1.00 -0.06
N PRO A 56 -2.91 1.20 0.32
CA PRO A 56 -2.20 0.22 1.12
C PRO A 56 -2.88 -0.05 2.47
N PHE A 57 -2.64 -1.24 3.00
CA PHE A 57 -3.21 -1.65 4.29
C PHE A 57 -2.83 -0.71 5.44
N MET A 58 -3.80 -0.44 6.32
CA MET A 58 -3.72 0.51 7.44
C MET A 58 -3.45 1.98 7.06
N VAL A 59 -3.62 2.36 5.80
CA VAL A 59 -3.54 3.78 5.39
C VAL A 59 -4.88 4.46 5.59
N ASN A 60 -4.90 5.52 6.40
CA ASN A 60 -6.08 6.37 6.55
C ASN A 60 -6.16 7.35 5.36
N LYS A 61 -7.28 7.30 4.63
CA LYS A 61 -7.53 8.14 3.45
C LYS A 61 -7.50 9.64 3.78
N ALA A 62 -8.16 10.09 4.85
CA ALA A 62 -8.25 11.51 5.19
C ALA A 62 -6.85 12.07 5.51
N VAL A 63 -6.07 11.34 6.32
CA VAL A 63 -4.70 11.72 6.67
C VAL A 63 -3.79 11.73 5.43
N LEU A 64 -3.99 10.79 4.50
CA LEU A 64 -3.25 10.77 3.24
C LEU A 64 -3.53 12.03 2.41
N LEU A 65 -4.80 12.40 2.25
CA LEU A 65 -5.21 13.58 1.48
C LEU A 65 -4.69 14.88 2.10
N GLU A 66 -4.81 15.01 3.43
CA GLU A 66 -4.26 16.15 4.17
C GLU A 66 -2.74 16.27 3.94
N LYS A 67 -2.02 15.14 4.05
CA LYS A 67 -0.57 15.11 3.80
C LYS A 67 -0.21 15.50 2.36
N ILE A 68 -0.98 15.05 1.36
CA ILE A 68 -0.75 15.47 -0.04
C ILE A 68 -0.98 16.98 -0.18
N ALA A 69 -2.08 17.50 0.36
CA ALA A 69 -2.40 18.92 0.32
C ALA A 69 -1.30 19.77 0.98
N ASP A 70 -0.77 19.33 2.12
CA ASP A 70 0.33 20.01 2.81
C ASP A 70 1.63 19.99 2.02
N LEU A 71 1.97 18.87 1.36
CA LEU A 71 3.16 18.78 0.51
C LEU A 71 3.07 19.72 -0.70
N VAL A 72 1.88 19.86 -1.28
CA VAL A 72 1.61 20.80 -2.38
C VAL A 72 1.71 22.25 -1.89
N ARG A 73 1.12 22.58 -0.73
CA ARG A 73 1.22 23.92 -0.12
C ARG A 73 2.65 24.32 0.21
N GLN A 74 3.45 23.38 0.72
CA GLN A 74 4.86 23.59 1.05
C GLN A 74 5.79 23.62 -0.18
N LYS A 75 5.26 23.46 -1.40
CA LYS A 75 6.03 23.32 -2.65
C LYS A 75 7.05 22.17 -2.61
N LYS A 76 6.84 21.18 -1.75
CA LYS A 76 7.63 19.93 -1.75
C LYS A 76 7.16 18.98 -2.84
N MET A 77 5.93 19.16 -3.30
CA MET A 77 5.34 18.43 -4.40
C MET A 77 4.78 19.43 -5.41
N GLU A 78 5.27 19.35 -6.63
CA GLU A 78 4.82 20.19 -7.74
C GLU A 78 3.98 19.36 -8.73
N GLY A 79 3.39 20.05 -9.70
CA GLY A 79 2.61 19.41 -10.75
C GLY A 79 1.18 18.96 -10.38
N ILE A 80 0.74 19.09 -9.13
CA ILE A 80 -0.67 18.89 -8.75
C ILE A 80 -1.43 20.22 -8.86
N ALA A 81 -2.54 20.21 -9.59
CA ALA A 81 -3.44 21.33 -9.78
C ALA A 81 -4.65 21.27 -8.85
N ASP A 82 -5.22 20.07 -8.65
CA ASP A 82 -6.40 19.86 -7.81
C ASP A 82 -6.36 18.47 -7.15
N LEU A 83 -6.96 18.35 -5.97
CA LEU A 83 -7.03 17.12 -5.18
C LEU A 83 -8.42 17.00 -4.55
N ARG A 84 -9.15 15.93 -4.87
CA ARG A 84 -10.52 15.69 -4.37
C ARG A 84 -10.75 14.24 -3.96
N ASP A 85 -11.59 14.05 -2.96
CA ASP A 85 -12.12 12.74 -2.58
C ASP A 85 -13.49 12.56 -3.26
N GLU A 86 -13.54 11.69 -4.27
CA GLU A 86 -14.76 11.34 -5.01
C GLU A 86 -15.23 9.92 -4.64
N SER A 87 -14.86 9.45 -3.44
CA SER A 87 -15.29 8.14 -2.94
C SER A 87 -16.77 8.16 -2.57
N ASP A 88 -17.47 7.07 -2.93
CA ASP A 88 -18.88 6.88 -2.63
C ASP A 88 -19.11 5.51 -1.94
N ARG A 89 -20.37 5.06 -1.88
CA ARG A 89 -20.73 3.74 -1.32
C ARG A 89 -20.32 2.57 -2.22
N LYS A 90 -20.02 2.80 -3.49
CA LYS A 90 -19.68 1.77 -4.49
C LYS A 90 -18.18 1.55 -4.59
N GLY A 91 -17.37 2.55 -4.25
CA GLY A 91 -15.92 2.41 -4.26
C GLY A 91 -15.18 3.66 -3.82
N MET A 92 -13.90 3.48 -3.58
CA MET A 92 -12.98 4.57 -3.30
C MET A 92 -12.46 5.17 -4.60
N ARG A 93 -12.45 6.50 -4.68
CA ARG A 93 -11.86 7.21 -5.81
C ARG A 93 -11.22 8.51 -5.33
N ILE A 94 -9.89 8.56 -5.32
CA ILE A 94 -9.16 9.81 -5.10
C ILE A 94 -8.83 10.41 -6.45
N TYR A 95 -9.27 11.65 -6.65
CA TYR A 95 -9.05 12.44 -7.85
C TYR A 95 -7.85 13.36 -7.66
N ILE A 96 -6.81 13.19 -8.47
CA ILE A 96 -5.63 14.06 -8.47
C ILE A 96 -5.47 14.62 -9.88
N GLN A 97 -5.71 15.91 -10.05
CA GLN A 97 -5.51 16.59 -11.33
C GLN A 97 -4.11 17.16 -11.41
N LEU A 98 -3.47 16.99 -12.56
CA LEU A 98 -2.15 17.52 -12.83
C LEU A 98 -2.20 18.89 -13.51
N LYS A 99 -1.13 19.67 -13.35
CA LYS A 99 -0.91 20.90 -14.11
C LYS A 99 -0.59 20.54 -15.57
N ARG A 100 -0.89 21.47 -16.48
CA ARG A 100 -0.66 21.26 -17.91
C ARG A 100 0.84 21.11 -18.20
N GLY A 101 1.22 20.06 -18.91
CA GLY A 101 2.61 19.80 -19.32
C GLY A 101 3.42 18.99 -18.31
N GLU A 102 2.83 18.58 -17.19
CA GLU A 102 3.47 17.67 -16.23
C GLU A 102 3.41 16.23 -16.71
N ASN A 103 4.45 15.45 -16.43
CA ASN A 103 4.45 14.02 -16.74
C ASN A 103 3.73 13.24 -15.61
N PRO A 104 2.63 12.54 -15.89
CA PRO A 104 1.86 11.81 -14.87
C PRO A 104 2.67 10.75 -14.12
N GLU A 105 3.60 10.08 -14.80
CA GLU A 105 4.43 9.04 -14.20
C GLU A 105 5.43 9.62 -13.19
N VAL A 106 5.98 10.80 -13.49
CA VAL A 106 6.92 11.49 -12.60
C VAL A 106 6.20 11.97 -11.35
N VAL A 107 5.01 12.57 -11.50
CA VAL A 107 4.20 13.01 -10.36
C VAL A 107 3.76 11.81 -9.52
N LEU A 108 3.34 10.71 -10.15
CA LEU A 108 2.98 9.46 -9.46
C LEU A 108 4.16 8.87 -8.68
N SER A 109 5.36 8.87 -9.26
CA SER A 109 6.58 8.40 -8.60
C SER A 109 6.90 9.25 -7.35
N ASN A 110 6.77 10.57 -7.47
CA ASN A 110 6.94 11.48 -6.33
C ASN A 110 5.87 11.26 -5.25
N LEU A 111 4.62 11.04 -5.65
CA LEU A 111 3.53 10.66 -4.74
C LEU A 111 3.87 9.39 -3.96
N TYR A 112 4.39 8.35 -4.60
CA TYR A 112 4.83 7.13 -3.91
C TYR A 112 6.01 7.36 -2.95
N LYS A 113 6.91 8.28 -3.27
CA LYS A 113 8.10 8.55 -2.44
C LYS A 113 7.78 9.36 -1.18
N HIS A 114 6.83 10.28 -1.27
CA HIS A 114 6.60 11.29 -0.22
C HIS A 114 5.30 11.07 0.58
N THR A 115 4.45 10.15 0.15
CA THR A 115 3.13 9.91 0.76
C THR A 115 2.92 8.44 1.09
N SER A 116 1.87 8.15 1.84
CA SER A 116 1.48 6.77 2.16
C SER A 116 0.76 6.04 1.02
N LEU A 117 0.79 6.57 -0.21
CA LEU A 117 0.41 5.81 -1.42
C LEU A 117 1.34 4.63 -1.67
N GLN A 118 2.56 4.66 -1.13
CA GLN A 118 3.40 3.48 -0.99
C GLN A 118 3.84 3.40 0.48
N SER A 119 3.59 2.26 1.11
CA SER A 119 3.92 2.03 2.51
C SER A 119 4.72 0.74 2.67
N SER A 120 5.54 0.69 3.71
CA SER A 120 6.24 -0.52 4.13
C SER A 120 5.44 -1.21 5.23
N PHE A 121 5.20 -2.50 5.08
CA PHE A 121 4.55 -3.33 6.08
C PHE A 121 5.57 -4.33 6.64
N GLY A 122 5.82 -4.24 7.95
CA GLY A 122 6.68 -5.16 8.68
C GLY A 122 5.89 -6.41 9.07
N ILE A 123 6.37 -7.57 8.64
CA ILE A 123 5.83 -8.87 9.00
C ILE A 123 6.66 -9.43 10.15
N ILE A 124 5.99 -9.88 11.21
CA ILE A 124 6.59 -10.66 12.29
C ILE A 124 5.66 -11.83 12.67
N MET A 125 6.17 -13.05 12.53
CA MET A 125 5.49 -14.29 12.88
C MET A 125 5.84 -14.67 14.32
N LEU A 126 5.20 -13.97 15.26
CA LEU A 126 5.38 -14.19 16.69
C LEU A 126 4.22 -15.02 17.25
N ALA A 127 4.54 -16.11 17.96
CA ALA A 127 3.56 -16.95 18.63
C ALA A 127 4.03 -17.32 20.04
N ILE A 128 3.10 -17.74 20.90
CA ILE A 128 3.41 -18.34 22.19
C ILE A 128 3.58 -19.85 21.98
N VAL A 129 4.77 -20.37 22.29
CA VAL A 129 5.08 -21.80 22.26
C VAL A 129 5.67 -22.16 23.62
N ASP A 130 5.09 -23.15 24.30
CA ASP A 130 5.48 -23.56 25.65
C ASP A 130 5.49 -22.40 26.67
N ARG A 131 4.45 -21.55 26.61
CA ARG A 131 4.30 -20.35 27.46
C ARG A 131 5.39 -19.28 27.25
N GLN A 132 6.15 -19.34 26.15
CA GLN A 132 7.17 -18.34 25.80
C GLN A 132 6.94 -17.75 24.41
N PRO A 133 7.18 -16.44 24.21
CA PRO A 133 7.10 -15.82 22.89
C PRO A 133 8.27 -16.27 22.02
N LYS A 134 7.97 -16.86 20.86
CA LYS A 134 8.97 -17.30 19.88
C LYS A 134 8.63 -16.73 18.50
N VAL A 135 9.66 -16.27 17.79
CA VAL A 135 9.57 -15.92 16.37
C VAL A 135 9.78 -17.20 15.58
N LEU A 136 8.86 -17.49 14.66
CA LEU A 136 8.81 -18.75 13.95
C LEU A 136 8.83 -18.53 12.45
N ALA A 137 9.48 -19.44 11.73
CA ALA A 137 9.33 -19.56 10.29
C ALA A 137 7.86 -19.87 9.93
N PHE A 138 7.45 -19.53 8.72
CA PHE A 138 6.10 -19.81 8.23
C PHE A 138 5.77 -21.31 8.26
N SER A 139 6.74 -22.17 7.91
CA SER A 139 6.56 -23.63 7.97
C SER A 139 6.32 -24.13 9.40
N THR A 140 6.99 -23.50 10.37
CA THR A 140 6.88 -23.89 11.78
C THR A 140 5.57 -23.40 12.37
N ILE A 141 5.18 -22.15 12.14
CA ILE A 141 3.91 -21.62 12.66
C ILE A 141 2.70 -22.35 12.05
N ALA A 142 2.78 -22.74 10.78
CA ALA A 142 1.75 -23.54 10.12
C ALA A 142 1.61 -24.95 10.73
N GLY A 143 2.70 -25.54 11.23
CA GLY A 143 2.69 -26.84 11.91
C GLY A 143 2.36 -26.77 13.41
N VAL A 144 2.57 -25.62 14.05
CA VAL A 144 2.30 -25.39 15.49
C VAL A 144 0.83 -25.05 15.74
N PHE A 145 0.10 -24.58 14.72
CA PHE A 145 -1.34 -24.42 14.81
C PHE A 145 -1.97 -25.80 15.07
N PRO A 146 -2.64 -26.02 16.22
CA PRO A 146 -3.00 -27.37 16.61
C PRO A 146 -4.04 -27.93 15.62
N ALA A 147 -3.74 -29.14 15.12
CA ALA A 147 -4.75 -30.17 15.10
C ALA A 147 -5.37 -30.16 16.51
N THR A 148 -6.55 -29.55 16.64
CA THR A 148 -7.34 -29.60 17.87
C THR A 148 -7.41 -31.06 18.31
N PRO A 149 -7.00 -31.41 19.54
CA PRO A 149 -7.41 -32.69 20.08
C PRO A 149 -8.93 -32.62 20.19
N ASN A 150 -9.60 -33.48 19.42
CA ASN A 150 -11.01 -33.82 19.65
C ASN A 150 -11.19 -34.38 21.07
#